data_AF-A0A963X0T3-F1
#
_entry.id   AF-A0A963X0T3-F1
#
_cell.length_a   1.000
_cell.length_b   1.000
_cell.length_c   1.000
_cell.angle_alpha   90.00
_cell.angle_beta   90.00
_cell.angle_gamma   90.00
#
_symmetry.space_group_name_H-M   'P 1'
#
loop_
_entity.id
_entity.type
_entity.pdbx_description
1 polymer ?
#
loop_
_entity_poly.entity_id
_entity_poly.type
_entity_poly.pdbx_seq_one_letter_code
_entity_poly.pdbx_strand_id
1 'polypeptide(L)' 'MKTAVIQQPPVFLDLERSMARAVELVAEAARQGAKLVVFPEA' A
#
# COMPACT_ATOMS: atom_id res chain seq x y z
N MET A 1 -1.32 3.01 18.55
CA MET A 1 -0.93 2.21 17.37
C MET A 1 -1.12 3.08 16.13
N LYS A 2 -0.10 3.29 15.30
CA LYS A 2 -0.21 4.13 14.09
C LYS A 2 -0.72 3.29 12.93
N THR A 3 -1.67 3.80 12.15
CA THR A 3 -2.28 3.12 11.01
C THR A 3 -2.08 3.94 9.76
N ALA A 4 -1.80 3.29 8.63
CA ALA A 4 -1.72 3.92 7.32
C ALA A 4 -2.91 3.48 6.46
N VAL A 5 -3.54 4.44 5.80
CA VAL A 5 -4.61 4.21 4.82
C VAL A 5 -4.05 4.58 3.46
N ILE A 6 -3.99 3.60 2.56
CA ILE A 6 -3.45 3.78 1.22
C ILE A 6 -4.58 4.25 0.30
N GLN A 7 -4.41 5.43 -0.32
CA GLN A 7 -5.38 6.00 -1.27
C GLN A 7 -4.92 5.89 -2.73
N GLN A 8 -3.82 5.17 -2.98
CA GLN A 8 -3.32 4.93 -4.33
C GLN A 8 -4.04 3.73 -4.95
N PRO A 9 -4.61 3.88 -6.17
CA PRO A 9 -5.24 2.77 -6.87
C PRO A 9 -4.20 1.79 -7.42
N PRO A 10 -4.61 0.54 -7.75
CA PRO A 10 -3.76 -0.40 -8.47
C PRO A 10 -3.45 0.11 -9.89
N VAL A 11 -2.43 -0.48 -10.51
CA VAL A 11 -2.14 -0.27 -11.92
C VAL A 11 -3.18 -1.02 -12.76
N PHE A 12 -3.82 -0.29 -13.68
CA PHE A 12 -4.90 -0.81 -14.50
C PHE A 12 -4.48 -2.06 -15.29
N LEU A 13 -5.17 -3.18 -15.01
CA LEU A 13 -4.95 -4.49 -15.65
C LEU A 13 -3.51 -5.03 -15.57
N ASP A 14 -2.73 -4.59 -14.58
CA ASP A 14 -1.33 -5.00 -14.39
C ASP A 14 -1.12 -5.42 -12.93
N LEU A 15 -1.29 -6.72 -12.68
CA LEU A 15 -1.16 -7.30 -11.34
C LEU A 15 0.29 -7.18 -10.82
N GLU A 16 1.28 -7.50 -11.64
CA GLU A 16 2.69 -7.50 -11.20
C GLU A 16 3.12 -6.10 -10.77
N ARG A 17 2.79 -5.08 -11.56
CA ARG A 17 3.13 -3.70 -11.23
C ARG A 17 2.32 -3.16 -10.07
N SER A 18 1.07 -3.60 -9.92
CA SER A 18 0.24 -3.28 -8.73
C SER A 18 0.85 -3.86 -7.45
N MET A 19 1.31 -5.11 -7.49
CA MET A 19 1.95 -5.77 -6.35
C MET A 19 3.29 -5.13 -5.99
N ALA A 20 4.12 -4.82 -6.98
CA ALA A 20 5.38 -4.10 -6.74
C ALA A 20 5.13 -2.76 -6.03
N ARG A 21 4.12 -2.00 -6.49
CA ARG A 21 3.72 -0.74 -5.83
C ARG A 21 3.19 -0.96 -4.42
N ALA A 22 2.39 -2.00 -4.19
CA ALA A 22 1.87 -2.31 -2.85
C ALA A 22 3.00 -2.57 -1.84
N VAL A 23 4.05 -3.30 -2.24
CA VAL A 23 5.24 -3.54 -1.40
C VAL A 23 5.96 -2.24 -1.04
N GLU A 24 6.16 -1.34 -2.01
CA GLU A 24 6.75 -0.02 -1.77
C GLU A 24 5.93 0.80 -0.77
N LEU A 25 4.59 0.78 -0.90
CA LEU A 25 3.68 1.52 -0.02
C LEU A 25 3.65 0.98 1.40
N VAL A 26 3.72 -0.35 1.57
CA VAL A 26 3.88 -0.97 2.88
C VAL A 26 5.22 -0.57 3.52
N ALA A 27 6.31 -0.58 2.75
CA ALA A 27 7.63 -0.19 3.24
C ALA A 27 7.65 1.28 3.71
N GLU A 28 7.03 2.18 2.94
CA GLU A 28 6.91 3.59 3.31
C GLU A 28 6.05 3.78 4.57
N ALA A 29 4.90 3.11 4.67
CA ALA A 29 4.08 3.13 5.87
C ALA A 29 4.84 2.61 7.11
N ALA A 30 5.63 1.55 6.94
CA ALA A 30 6.46 0.99 8.00
C ALA A 30 7.56 1.97 8.44
N ARG A 31 8.23 2.67 7.50
CA ARG A 31 9.21 3.73 7.81
C ARG A 31 8.60 4.87 8.60
N GLN A 32 7.34 5.17 8.36
CA GLN A 32 6.58 6.16 9.13
C GLN A 32 6.07 5.63 10.48
N GLY A 33 6.35 4.37 10.83
CA GLY A 33 5.98 3.76 12.10
C GLY A 33 4.57 3.16 12.14
N ALA A 34 3.91 2.98 11.00
CA ALA A 34 2.62 2.31 10.95
C ALA A 34 2.76 0.83 11.37
N LYS A 35 1.74 0.32 12.06
CA LYS A 35 1.61 -1.07 12.54
C LYS A 35 0.43 -1.80 11.90
N LEU A 36 -0.36 -1.09 11.11
CA LEU A 36 -1.44 -1.60 10.27
C LEU A 36 -1.48 -0.76 9.00
N VAL A 37 -1.63 -1.41 7.87
CA VAL A 37 -1.79 -0.79 6.55
C VAL A 37 -3.08 -1.33 5.95
N VAL A 38 -3.93 -0.45 5.43
CA VAL A 38 -5.20 -0.82 4.79
C VAL A 38 -5.17 -0.33 3.35
N PHE A 39 -5.52 -1.22 2.42
CA PHE A 39 -5.66 -0.94 1.00
C PHE A 39 -7.14 -0.78 0.62
N PRO A 40 -7.44 -0.06 -0.47
CA PRO A 40 -8.78 -0.01 -1.02
C PRO A 40 -9.18 -1.40 -1.59
N GLU A 41 -10.48 -1.61 -1.79
CA GLU A 41 -11.03 -2.85 -2.37
C GLU A 41 -10.69 -3.01 -3.87
N ALA A 42 -10.48 -1.89 -4.56
CA ALA A 42 -10.33 -1.78 -6.01
C ALA A 42 -9.01 -2.35 -6.55
#